data_AF-Q388X5-F1
#
_entry.id   AF-Q388X5-F1
#
_cell.length_a   1.000
_cell.length_b   1.000
_cell.length_c   1.000
_cell.angle_alpha   90.00
_cell.angle_beta   90.00
_cell.angle_gamma   90.00
#
_symmetry.space_group_name_H-M   'P 1'
#
loop_
_entity.id
_entity.type
_entity.pdbx_description
1 polymer ?
#
loop_
_entity_poly.entity_id
_entity_poly.type
_entity_poly.pdbx_seq_one_letter_code
_entity_poly.pdbx_strand_id
1 'polypeptide(L)'
;MSCPRVQYRRRMHYATRGNRMRLVRTPGNRLVMQKRGKRSQGPHTPWVLGHKRLAGTKALRHTKARLAPRHQKTTSRPYGGVLSHEQVRDRIVRAFLIEEQRIVKRALKAHAKVQKEKKRRAAKRKSKEEKVAAVAKKVAAKVGTKSLVAKKEAPKRKAGKAPVGAKLKK
;
A
#
# COMPACT_ATOMS: atom_id res chain seq x y z
N MET A 1 33.81 36.98 -53.37
CA MET A 1 32.65 36.07 -53.14
C MET A 1 31.36 36.87 -53.17
N SER A 2 30.49 36.64 -54.15
CA SER A 2 29.18 37.32 -54.20
C SER A 2 28.28 36.76 -53.09
N CYS A 3 27.89 37.62 -52.13
CA CYS A 3 26.97 37.28 -51.05
C CYS A 3 25.53 37.58 -51.51
N PRO A 4 24.70 36.57 -51.84
CA PRO A 4 23.32 36.80 -52.24
C PRO A 4 22.50 37.40 -51.09
N ARG A 5 21.94 38.61 -51.31
CA ARG A 5 20.99 39.23 -50.38
C ARG A 5 19.67 38.48 -50.38
N VAL A 6 19.05 38.38 -49.20
CA VAL A 6 17.78 37.66 -49.00
C VAL A 6 16.82 38.52 -48.20
N GLN A 7 15.53 38.36 -48.47
CA GLN A 7 14.48 39.13 -47.83
C GLN A 7 13.53 38.21 -47.06
N TYR A 8 13.01 38.70 -45.93
CA TYR A 8 11.88 38.07 -45.24
C TYR A 8 10.64 38.17 -46.14
N ARG A 9 9.91 37.06 -46.25
CA ARG A 9 8.71 36.97 -47.09
C ARG A 9 7.39 37.22 -46.36
N ARG A 10 7.42 37.26 -45.03
CA ARG A 10 6.23 37.50 -44.18
C ARG A 10 6.33 38.90 -43.60
N ARG A 11 5.16 39.47 -43.27
CA ARG A 11 5.04 40.80 -42.63
C ARG A 11 5.78 40.93 -41.28
N MET A 12 6.07 39.81 -40.61
CA MET A 12 6.91 39.79 -39.41
C MET A 12 8.38 39.64 -39.81
N HIS A 13 9.14 40.74 -39.72
CA HIS A 13 10.54 40.84 -40.13
C HIS A 13 11.55 40.58 -38.99
N TYR A 14 11.09 40.31 -37.77
CA TYR A 14 11.95 40.09 -36.60
C TYR A 14 12.40 38.63 -36.43
N ALA A 15 13.66 38.45 -35.98
CA ALA A 15 14.29 37.17 -35.72
C ALA A 15 13.91 36.57 -34.35
N THR A 16 12.64 36.18 -34.18
CA THR A 16 12.14 35.61 -32.92
C THR A 16 12.20 34.08 -32.91
N ARG A 17 12.09 33.48 -31.70
CA ARG A 17 11.97 32.01 -31.52
C ARG A 17 10.85 31.35 -32.34
N GLY A 18 9.82 32.10 -32.75
CA GLY A 18 8.73 31.62 -33.59
C GLY A 18 8.84 31.91 -35.09
N ASN A 19 9.79 32.76 -35.48
CA ASN A 19 10.01 33.21 -36.85
C ASN A 19 11.41 32.84 -37.35
N ARG A 20 11.94 31.70 -36.91
CA ARG A 20 13.21 31.17 -37.44
C ARG A 20 13.03 30.86 -38.93
N MET A 21 14.01 31.26 -39.75
CA MET A 21 14.01 31.04 -41.19
C MET A 21 15.07 30.01 -41.57
N ARG A 22 14.88 29.34 -42.71
CA ARG A 22 15.84 28.46 -43.38
C ARG A 22 16.08 29.01 -44.78
N LEU A 23 17.34 29.13 -45.18
CA LEU A 23 17.71 29.44 -46.55
C LEU A 23 17.56 28.20 -47.42
N VAL A 24 16.88 28.35 -48.55
CA VAL A 24 16.67 27.27 -49.52
C VAL A 24 17.08 27.79 -50.89
N ARG A 25 17.90 27.02 -51.62
CA ARG A 25 18.17 27.26 -53.03
C ARG A 25 16.98 26.74 -53.83
N THR A 26 16.36 27.63 -54.57
CA THR A 26 15.23 27.30 -55.44
C THR A 26 15.71 26.67 -56.74
N PRO A 27 14.87 25.90 -57.46
CA PRO A 27 15.21 25.38 -58.79
C PRO A 27 15.66 26.46 -59.78
N GLY A 28 15.11 27.67 -59.69
CA GLY A 28 15.56 28.85 -60.45
C GLY A 28 16.88 29.47 -59.97
N ASN A 29 17.67 28.72 -59.21
CA ASN A 29 19.01 29.09 -58.75
C ASN A 29 19.07 30.40 -57.91
N ARG A 30 18.05 30.70 -57.12
CA ARG A 30 18.00 31.86 -56.20
C ARG A 30 17.87 31.41 -54.74
N LEU A 31 18.50 32.13 -53.80
CA LEU A 31 18.32 31.88 -52.36
C LEU A 31 17.06 32.57 -51.85
N VAL A 32 16.24 31.81 -51.13
CA VAL A 32 14.97 32.31 -50.56
C VAL A 32 14.86 31.89 -49.10
N MET A 33 14.34 32.80 -48.24
CA MET A 33 13.99 32.47 -46.86
C MET A 33 12.63 31.74 -46.78
N GLN A 34 12.65 30.54 -46.21
CA GLN A 34 11.44 29.79 -45.85
C GLN A 34 11.30 29.68 -44.33
N LYS A 35 10.07 29.75 -43.81
CA LYS A 35 9.83 29.66 -42.36
C LYS A 35 10.10 28.26 -41.82
N ARG A 36 10.92 28.15 -40.78
CA ARG A 36 11.11 26.92 -40.01
C ARG A 36 10.02 26.79 -38.96
N GLY A 37 9.28 25.67 -38.97
CA GLY A 37 8.32 25.36 -37.93
C GLY A 37 8.99 25.16 -36.56
N LYS A 38 8.31 25.56 -35.47
CA LYS A 38 8.76 25.25 -34.10
C LYS A 38 8.83 23.73 -33.90
N ARG A 39 9.87 23.26 -33.23
CA ARG A 39 10.01 21.85 -32.82
C ARG A 39 9.44 21.68 -31.41
N SER A 40 8.93 20.48 -31.13
CA SER A 40 8.58 20.05 -29.78
C SER A 40 9.73 19.21 -29.24
N GLN A 41 9.99 19.27 -27.93
CA GLN A 41 10.89 18.32 -27.28
C GLN A 41 10.25 16.92 -27.22
N GLY A 42 8.93 16.83 -27.33
CA GLY A 42 8.16 15.58 -27.29
C GLY A 42 7.67 15.21 -25.88
N PRO A 43 7.01 14.06 -25.73
CA PRO A 43 6.52 13.59 -24.43
C PRO A 43 7.65 13.21 -23.47
N HIS A 44 7.54 13.70 -22.23
CA HIS A 44 8.48 13.42 -21.14
C HIS A 44 7.76 12.71 -20.00
N THR A 45 8.52 12.07 -19.12
CA THR A 45 8.01 11.62 -17.83
C THR A 45 7.56 12.81 -16.98
N PRO A 46 6.71 12.59 -15.96
CA PRO A 46 6.34 13.64 -15.02
C PRO A 46 7.57 14.33 -14.42
N TRP A 47 7.43 15.63 -14.13
CA TRP A 47 8.53 16.46 -13.62
C TRP A 47 9.15 15.88 -12.34
N VAL A 48 8.30 15.46 -11.39
CA VAL A 48 8.69 14.87 -10.10
C VAL A 48 9.51 13.58 -10.27
N LEU A 49 9.40 12.90 -11.41
CA LEU A 49 10.12 11.66 -11.72
C LEU A 49 11.33 11.89 -12.64
N GLY A 50 11.81 13.14 -12.75
CA GLY A 50 13.06 13.50 -13.44
C GLY A 50 12.91 13.99 -14.89
N HIS A 51 11.68 14.26 -15.37
CA HIS A 51 11.42 14.87 -16.68
C HIS A 51 12.24 14.31 -17.87
N LYS A 52 12.37 12.98 -17.95
CA LYS A 52 13.14 12.29 -18.99
C LYS A 52 12.31 12.09 -20.26
N ARG A 53 12.94 12.11 -21.42
CA ARG A 53 12.26 11.90 -22.71
C ARG A 53 11.77 10.45 -22.85
N LEU A 54 10.49 10.26 -23.20
CA LEU A 54 9.91 8.92 -23.34
C LEU A 54 10.34 8.21 -24.63
N ALA A 55 10.95 7.03 -24.49
CA ALA A 55 11.27 6.15 -25.61
C ALA A 55 10.01 5.65 -26.34
N GLY A 56 10.11 5.42 -27.65
CA GLY A 56 9.01 4.91 -28.48
C GLY A 56 7.88 5.93 -28.75
N THR A 57 8.05 7.20 -28.38
CA THR A 57 7.07 8.27 -28.67
C THR A 57 7.71 9.35 -29.54
N LYS A 58 7.01 9.82 -30.58
CA LYS A 58 7.55 10.84 -31.50
C LYS A 58 7.47 12.26 -30.92
N ALA A 59 8.48 13.08 -31.22
CA ALA A 59 8.54 14.49 -30.82
C ALA A 59 7.70 15.39 -31.75
N LEU A 60 6.37 15.34 -31.58
CA LEU A 60 5.42 16.05 -32.43
C LEU A 60 4.96 17.37 -31.79
N ARG A 61 4.71 18.39 -32.62
CA ARG A 61 4.05 19.64 -32.20
C ARG A 61 2.53 19.45 -32.19
N HIS A 62 1.79 20.25 -31.41
CA HIS A 62 0.33 20.13 -31.24
C HIS A 62 -0.46 19.85 -32.54
N THR A 63 -0.20 20.59 -33.63
CA THR A 63 -0.90 20.36 -34.92
C THR A 63 -0.61 18.99 -35.51
N LYS A 64 0.67 18.57 -35.50
CA LYS A 64 1.10 17.25 -35.99
C LYS A 64 0.68 16.11 -35.05
N ALA A 65 0.68 16.36 -33.74
CA ALA A 65 0.27 15.38 -32.73
C ALA A 65 -1.24 15.09 -32.81
N ARG A 66 -2.06 16.09 -33.16
CA ARG A 66 -3.50 15.91 -33.43
C ARG A 66 -3.75 14.94 -34.58
N LEU A 67 -3.01 15.07 -35.68
CA LEU A 67 -3.16 14.24 -36.87
C LEU A 67 -2.43 12.89 -36.79
N ALA A 68 -1.47 12.74 -35.88
CA ALA A 68 -0.66 11.54 -35.80
C ALA A 68 -1.45 10.35 -35.21
N PRO A 69 -1.23 9.12 -35.75
CA PRO A 69 -1.78 7.89 -35.19
C PRO A 69 -1.37 7.67 -33.73
N ARG A 70 -2.21 6.94 -32.98
CA ARG A 70 -1.99 6.65 -31.55
C ARG A 70 -0.67 5.93 -31.29
N HIS A 71 -0.31 4.93 -32.11
CA HIS A 71 0.92 4.15 -31.95
C HIS A 71 2.21 4.97 -32.01
N GLN A 72 2.18 6.19 -32.57
CA GLN A 72 3.33 7.10 -32.61
C GLN A 72 3.47 7.96 -31.35
N LYS A 73 2.39 8.04 -30.55
CA LYS A 73 2.29 8.87 -29.33
C LYS A 73 2.38 8.03 -28.05
N THR A 74 2.07 6.74 -28.11
CA THR A 74 1.98 5.84 -26.95
C THR A 74 2.68 4.52 -27.21
N THR A 75 3.03 3.80 -26.13
CA THR A 75 3.43 2.38 -26.18
C THR A 75 2.26 1.47 -25.75
N SER A 76 2.32 0.18 -26.05
CA SER A 76 1.27 -0.81 -25.73
C SER A 76 1.08 -1.11 -24.25
N ARG A 77 2.13 -0.99 -23.42
CA ARG A 77 2.07 -1.27 -21.98
C ARG A 77 1.17 -0.28 -21.21
N PRO A 78 0.68 -0.65 -20.01
CA PRO A 78 0.03 0.29 -19.10
C PRO A 78 0.89 1.52 -18.79
N TYR A 79 0.27 2.69 -18.72
CA TYR A 79 0.94 4.00 -18.58
C TYR A 79 1.92 4.34 -19.73
N GLY A 80 1.80 3.68 -20.88
CA GLY A 80 2.58 3.96 -22.08
C GLY A 80 2.34 5.38 -22.61
N GLY A 81 3.42 6.12 -22.86
CA GLY A 81 3.35 7.53 -23.24
C GLY A 81 3.28 8.52 -22.07
N VAL A 82 3.32 8.03 -20.84
CA VAL A 82 3.41 8.86 -19.62
C VAL A 82 4.63 8.51 -18.78
N LEU A 83 4.86 7.22 -18.52
CA LEU A 83 5.96 6.74 -17.66
C LEU A 83 6.99 5.92 -18.42
N SER A 84 8.24 5.91 -17.95
CA SER A 84 9.28 5.00 -18.44
C SER A 84 9.01 3.55 -18.01
N HIS A 85 9.69 2.58 -18.61
CA HIS A 85 9.55 1.16 -18.24
C HIS A 85 10.01 0.91 -16.79
N GLU A 86 11.08 1.57 -16.37
CA GLU A 86 11.63 1.50 -15.01
C GLU A 86 10.62 2.00 -13.97
N GLN A 87 9.98 3.14 -14.22
CA GLN A 87 8.93 3.70 -13.34
C GLN A 87 7.69 2.81 -13.27
N VAL A 88 7.30 2.19 -14.38
CA VAL A 88 6.18 1.24 -14.40
C VAL A 88 6.52 -0.01 -13.58
N ARG A 89 7.74 -0.53 -13.71
CA ARG A 89 8.22 -1.68 -12.92
C ARG A 89 8.21 -1.36 -11.42
N ASP A 90 8.81 -0.25 -11.00
CA ASP A 90 8.83 0.17 -9.60
C ASP A 90 7.42 0.32 -9.02
N ARG A 91 6.48 0.91 -9.78
CA ARG A 91 5.07 1.01 -9.35
C ARG A 91 4.40 -0.34 -9.17
N ILE A 92 4.61 -1.29 -10.09
CA ILE A 92 4.04 -2.63 -10.00
C ILE A 92 4.59 -3.37 -8.78
N VAL A 93 5.92 -3.40 -8.63
CA VAL A 93 6.58 -4.08 -7.51
C VAL A 93 6.17 -3.46 -6.18
N ARG A 94 6.17 -2.13 -6.08
CA ARG A 94 5.77 -1.42 -4.87
C ARG A 94 4.30 -1.69 -4.50
N ALA A 95 3.40 -1.66 -5.48
CA ALA A 95 1.99 -1.94 -5.23
C ALA A 95 1.79 -3.36 -4.68
N PHE A 96 2.46 -4.35 -5.29
CA PHE A 96 2.43 -5.73 -4.84
C PHE A 96 2.94 -5.87 -3.39
N LEU A 97 4.16 -5.39 -3.12
CA LEU A 97 4.78 -5.55 -1.79
C LEU A 97 4.00 -4.83 -0.67
N ILE A 98 3.48 -3.63 -0.94
CA ILE A 98 2.69 -2.88 0.04
C ILE A 98 1.36 -3.60 0.33
N GLU A 99 0.73 -4.18 -0.69
CA GLU A 99 -0.52 -4.90 -0.51
C GLU A 99 -0.30 -6.21 0.27
N GLU A 100 0.76 -6.98 -0.05
CA GLU A 100 1.17 -8.15 0.72
C GLU A 100 1.44 -7.79 2.19
N GLN A 101 2.21 -6.73 2.44
CA GLN A 101 2.48 -6.27 3.81
C GLN A 101 1.19 -5.86 4.54
N ARG A 102 0.23 -5.24 3.83
CA ARG A 102 -1.07 -4.83 4.38
C ARG A 102 -1.92 -6.05 4.75
N ILE A 103 -1.93 -7.09 3.91
CA ILE A 103 -2.63 -8.36 4.16
C ILE A 103 -2.02 -9.05 5.39
N VAL A 104 -0.69 -9.19 5.44
CA VAL A 104 0.02 -9.79 6.58
C VAL A 104 -0.28 -9.04 7.88
N LYS A 105 -0.25 -7.70 7.86
CA LYS A 105 -0.58 -6.88 9.03
C LYS A 105 -2.02 -7.06 9.50
N ARG A 106 -2.97 -7.27 8.58
CA ARG A 106 -4.38 -7.57 8.91
C ARG A 106 -4.52 -8.98 9.50
N ALA A 107 -3.85 -9.97 8.92
CA ALA A 107 -3.87 -11.36 9.40
C ALA A 107 -3.29 -11.46 10.82
N LEU A 108 -2.12 -10.86 11.09
CA LEU A 108 -1.52 -10.85 12.43
C LEU A 108 -2.45 -10.21 13.48
N LYS A 109 -3.10 -9.10 13.14
CA LYS A 109 -4.12 -8.46 14.01
C LYS A 109 -5.32 -9.38 14.26
N ALA A 110 -5.80 -10.09 13.25
CA ALA A 110 -6.91 -11.04 13.39
C ALA A 110 -6.51 -12.23 14.29
N HIS A 111 -5.34 -12.83 14.06
CA HIS A 111 -4.81 -13.91 14.91
C HIS A 111 -4.65 -13.47 16.37
N ALA A 112 -4.11 -12.28 16.63
CA ALA A 112 -3.97 -11.74 17.99
C ALA A 112 -5.33 -11.58 18.70
N LYS A 113 -6.38 -11.14 17.99
CA LYS A 113 -7.75 -11.06 18.54
C LYS A 113 -8.30 -12.43 18.92
N VAL A 114 -8.20 -13.41 18.02
CA VAL A 114 -8.66 -14.78 18.27
C VAL A 114 -7.91 -15.43 19.43
N GLN A 115 -6.59 -15.24 19.53
CA GLN A 115 -5.78 -15.75 20.64
C GLN A 115 -6.19 -15.14 21.98
N LYS A 116 -6.45 -13.82 22.03
CA LYS A 116 -6.95 -13.16 23.24
C LYS A 116 -8.32 -13.70 23.67
N GLU A 117 -9.22 -13.94 22.71
CA GLU A 117 -10.54 -14.51 22.97
C GLU A 117 -10.44 -15.96 23.49
N LYS A 118 -9.62 -16.81 22.85
CA LYS A 118 -9.33 -18.17 23.31
C LYS A 118 -8.77 -18.19 24.73
N LYS A 119 -7.80 -17.32 25.05
CA LYS A 119 -7.25 -17.17 26.41
C LYS A 119 -8.32 -16.75 27.41
N ARG A 120 -9.19 -15.78 27.08
CA ARG A 120 -10.31 -15.38 27.95
C ARG A 120 -11.32 -16.52 28.18
N ARG A 121 -11.67 -17.29 27.14
CA ARG A 121 -12.58 -18.44 27.25
C ARG A 121 -11.98 -19.56 28.09
N ALA A 122 -10.70 -19.87 27.90
CA ALA A 122 -9.96 -20.87 28.69
C ALA A 122 -9.86 -20.45 30.16
N ALA A 123 -9.51 -19.19 30.45
CA ALA A 123 -9.45 -18.66 31.82
C ALA A 123 -10.83 -18.72 32.52
N LYS A 124 -11.92 -18.38 31.81
CA LYS A 124 -13.29 -18.52 32.35
C LYS A 124 -13.62 -19.97 32.68
N ARG A 125 -13.31 -20.94 31.80
CA ARG A 125 -13.52 -22.38 32.04
C ARG A 125 -12.73 -22.88 33.25
N LYS A 126 -11.42 -22.63 33.26
CA LYS A 126 -10.53 -22.98 34.38
C LYS A 126 -11.02 -22.42 35.71
N SER A 127 -11.38 -21.13 35.74
CA SER A 127 -11.92 -20.50 36.97
C SER A 127 -13.26 -21.08 37.42
N LYS A 128 -14.11 -21.55 36.49
CA LYS A 128 -15.38 -22.22 36.85
C LYS A 128 -15.09 -23.59 37.47
N GLU A 129 -14.23 -24.40 36.86
CA GLU A 129 -13.84 -25.72 37.37
C GLU A 129 -13.17 -25.60 38.75
N GLU A 130 -12.22 -24.69 38.91
CA GLU A 130 -11.53 -24.45 40.19
C GLU A 130 -12.48 -23.93 41.27
N LYS A 131 -13.37 -22.97 40.95
CA LYS A 131 -14.34 -22.43 41.91
C LYS A 131 -15.39 -23.47 42.30
N VAL A 132 -15.90 -24.25 41.35
CA VAL A 132 -16.87 -25.33 41.62
C VAL A 132 -16.24 -26.38 42.53
N ALA A 133 -15.01 -26.82 42.24
CA ALA A 133 -14.28 -27.77 43.07
C ALA A 133 -14.01 -27.20 44.49
N ALA A 134 -13.62 -25.93 44.59
CA ALA A 134 -13.34 -25.27 45.87
C ALA A 134 -14.62 -25.05 46.71
N VAL A 135 -15.72 -24.63 46.08
CA VAL A 135 -17.02 -24.43 46.75
C VAL A 135 -17.61 -25.77 47.18
N ALA A 136 -17.58 -26.80 46.33
CA ALA A 136 -18.06 -28.14 46.67
C ALA A 136 -17.34 -28.70 47.90
N LYS A 137 -16.00 -28.54 47.98
CA LYS A 137 -15.21 -28.96 49.15
C LYS A 137 -15.60 -28.23 50.44
N LYS A 138 -15.90 -26.91 50.36
CA LYS A 138 -16.33 -26.11 51.52
C LYS A 138 -17.76 -26.42 51.97
N VAL A 139 -18.67 -26.65 51.02
CA VAL A 139 -20.08 -26.95 51.31
C VAL A 139 -20.22 -28.35 51.93
N ALA A 140 -19.50 -29.35 51.42
CA ALA A 140 -19.51 -30.70 52.00
C ALA A 140 -19.11 -30.72 53.48
N ALA A 141 -18.17 -29.86 53.89
CA ALA A 141 -17.78 -29.70 55.30
C ALA A 141 -18.88 -29.08 56.19
N LYS A 142 -19.85 -28.36 55.61
CA LYS A 142 -20.93 -27.66 56.34
C LYS A 142 -22.28 -28.38 56.31
N VAL A 143 -22.57 -29.19 55.29
CA VAL A 143 -23.90 -29.82 55.10
C VAL A 143 -24.23 -30.86 56.18
N GLY A 144 -23.23 -31.44 56.86
CA GLY A 144 -23.46 -32.34 58.00
C GLY A 144 -23.47 -31.65 59.38
N THR A 145 -22.92 -30.45 59.52
CA THR A 145 -22.69 -29.85 60.85
C THR A 145 -23.90 -29.06 61.36
N LYS A 146 -24.78 -28.53 60.51
CA LYS A 146 -25.94 -27.74 60.99
C LYS A 146 -26.93 -28.55 61.84
N SER A 147 -27.14 -29.84 61.56
CA SER A 147 -28.00 -30.73 62.36
C SER A 147 -27.25 -31.47 63.48
N LEU A 148 -25.93 -31.68 63.34
CA LEU A 148 -25.10 -32.35 64.34
C LEU A 148 -24.57 -31.42 65.44
N VAL A 149 -24.38 -30.12 65.16
CA VAL A 149 -23.93 -29.12 66.14
C VAL A 149 -25.07 -28.73 67.10
N ALA A 150 -26.33 -28.81 66.65
CA ALA A 150 -27.50 -28.62 67.52
C ALA A 150 -27.70 -29.77 68.53
N LYS A 151 -27.13 -30.97 68.25
CA LYS A 151 -27.13 -32.12 69.16
C LYS A 151 -25.74 -32.28 69.79
N LYS A 152 -25.46 -31.50 70.84
CA LYS A 152 -24.16 -31.45 71.56
C LYS A 152 -23.61 -32.82 72.02
N GLU A 153 -24.41 -33.88 72.03
CA GLU A 153 -24.02 -35.21 72.48
C GLU A 153 -23.46 -36.14 71.39
N ALA A 154 -23.80 -35.92 70.10
CA ALA A 154 -23.36 -36.78 69.01
C ALA A 154 -21.86 -36.68 68.64
N PRO A 155 -21.21 -35.49 68.62
CA PRO A 155 -19.79 -35.41 68.25
C PRO A 155 -18.84 -35.88 69.36
N LYS A 156 -19.30 -35.95 70.62
CA LYS A 156 -18.45 -36.30 71.78
C LYS A 156 -18.06 -37.78 71.82
N ARG A 157 -18.88 -38.69 71.28
CA ARG A 157 -18.63 -40.15 71.26
C ARG A 157 -17.65 -40.63 70.18
N LYS A 158 -17.32 -39.78 69.18
CA LYS A 158 -16.38 -40.12 68.09
C LYS A 158 -15.05 -39.36 68.15
N ALA A 159 -14.91 -38.40 69.06
CA ALA A 159 -13.71 -37.54 69.15
C ALA A 159 -12.42 -38.31 69.46
N GLY A 160 -12.51 -39.50 70.08
CA GLY A 160 -11.35 -40.32 70.48
C GLY A 160 -10.94 -41.44 69.52
N LYS A 161 -11.56 -41.57 68.34
CA LYS A 161 -11.28 -42.68 67.38
C LYS A 161 -10.79 -42.19 66.00
N ALA A 162 -10.41 -40.92 65.90
CA ALA A 162 -9.78 -40.40 64.69
C ALA A 162 -8.34 -40.94 64.59
N PRO A 163 -7.92 -41.46 63.43
CA PRO A 163 -6.59 -42.03 63.27
C PRO A 163 -5.51 -40.97 63.56
N VAL A 164 -4.54 -41.36 64.38
CA VAL A 164 -3.34 -40.60 64.73
C VAL A 164 -2.61 -40.27 63.43
N GLY A 165 -2.78 -39.04 62.92
CA GLY A 165 -2.23 -38.61 61.63
C GLY A 165 -3.15 -37.71 60.79
N ALA A 166 -4.43 -37.60 61.14
CA ALA A 166 -5.35 -36.68 60.45
C ALA A 166 -5.04 -35.22 60.81
N LYS A 167 -4.18 -34.55 60.02
CA LYS A 167 -3.95 -33.09 60.11
C LYS A 167 -5.29 -32.34 59.96
N LEU A 168 -5.82 -31.86 61.08
CA LEU A 168 -6.81 -30.80 61.15
C LEU A 168 -6.22 -29.53 60.53
N LYS A 169 -6.63 -29.23 59.29
CA LYS A 169 -6.32 -27.95 58.62
C LYS A 169 -7.18 -26.87 59.28
N LYS A 170 -6.55 -25.86 59.89
CA LYS A 170 -7.19 -24.55 60.14
C LYS A 170 -7.71 -23.97 58.82
#